data_AF-A0A7L0Y6W7-F1
#
_entry.id   AF-A0A7L0Y6W7-F1
#
_cell.length_a   1.000
_cell.length_b   1.000
_cell.length_c   1.000
_cell.angle_alpha   90.00
_cell.angle_beta   90.00
_cell.angle_gamma   90.00
#
_symmetry.space_group_name_H-M   'P 1'
#
loop_
_entity.id
_entity.type
_entity.pdbx_description
1 polymer ?
#
loop_
_entity_poly.entity_id
_entity_poly.type
_entity_poly.pdbx_seq_one_letter_code
_entity_poly.pdbx_strand_id
1 'polypeptide(L)'
;EKKVVKISSEISQMERMQKRAERFNVPVSLESKKAARAARFGLATIPTKGLSADSKPTINLEKLKERAQRFGLNVSSLSKKSEEDEKLKKRKERFGIVTGAGAAEDSEAKKRKRAERFGIV
;
A
#
# COMPACT_ATOMS: atom_id res chain seq x y z
N GLU A 1 -13.48 19.04 -28.32
CA GLU A 1 -12.09 18.63 -27.99
C GLU A 1 -11.74 19.15 -26.60
N LYS A 2 -11.20 18.32 -25.69
CA LYS A 2 -10.86 18.76 -24.33
C LYS A 2 -9.38 19.17 -24.29
N LYS A 3 -9.10 20.47 -24.17
CA LYS A 3 -7.75 20.99 -23.93
C LYS A 3 -7.22 20.43 -22.61
N VAL A 4 -6.25 19.52 -22.67
CA VAL A 4 -5.52 19.07 -21.49
C VAL A 4 -4.52 20.16 -21.13
N VAL A 5 -4.80 20.90 -20.06
CA VAL A 5 -3.86 21.89 -19.50
C VAL A 5 -2.75 21.11 -18.82
N LYS A 6 -1.56 21.07 -19.45
CA LYS A 6 -0.37 20.46 -18.86
C LYS A 6 0.11 21.35 -17.72
N ILE A 7 -0.27 21.01 -16.49
CA ILE A 7 0.25 21.64 -15.28
C ILE A 7 1.67 21.11 -15.09
N SER A 8 2.66 21.73 -15.73
CA SER A 8 4.04 21.60 -15.30
C SER A 8 4.12 22.18 -13.90
N SER A 9 4.37 21.34 -12.90
CA SER A 9 4.67 21.86 -11.56
C SER A 9 5.94 22.70 -11.65
N GLU A 10 5.81 24.02 -11.53
CA GLU A 10 6.93 24.97 -11.51
C GLU A 10 7.89 24.71 -10.34
N ILE A 11 7.39 24.00 -9.33
CA ILE A 11 8.12 23.60 -8.12
C ILE A 11 9.12 22.50 -8.46
N SER A 12 10.41 22.81 -8.33
CA SER A 12 11.49 21.84 -8.50
C SER A 12 11.31 20.63 -7.57
N GLN A 13 11.78 19.46 -7.99
CA GLN A 13 11.77 18.25 -7.16
C GLN A 13 12.46 18.50 -5.80
N MET A 14 13.53 19.30 -5.79
CA MET A 14 14.27 19.65 -4.59
C MET A 14 13.41 20.48 -3.62
N GLU A 15 12.68 21.47 -4.13
CA GLU A 15 11.82 22.34 -3.32
C GLU A 15 10.61 21.56 -2.74
N ARG A 16 10.06 20.61 -3.50
CA ARG A 16 9.03 19.68 -2.97
C ARG A 16 9.56 18.82 -1.83
N MET A 17 10.80 18.36 -1.94
CA MET A 17 11.44 17.57 -0.88
C MET A 17 11.68 18.41 0.37
N GLN A 18 12.08 19.68 0.21
CA GLN A 18 12.26 20.63 1.31
C GLN A 18 10.93 20.94 2.02
N LYS A 19 9.88 21.32 1.30
CA LYS A 19 8.53 21.57 1.87
C LYS A 19 7.98 20.35 2.62
N ARG A 20 8.29 19.13 2.15
CA ARG A 20 7.94 17.89 2.87
C ARG A 20 8.79 17.71 4.12
N ALA A 21 10.10 17.95 4.05
CA ALA A 21 10.98 17.86 5.20
C ALA A 21 10.55 18.83 6.33
N GLU A 22 10.19 20.06 5.98
CA GLU A 22 9.65 21.06 6.90
C GLU A 22 8.32 20.60 7.53
N ARG A 23 7.36 20.14 6.72
CA ARG A 23 6.05 19.68 7.21
C ARG A 23 6.11 18.51 8.18
N PHE A 24 7.10 17.63 8.01
CA PHE A 24 7.22 16.40 8.79
C PHE A 24 8.39 16.42 9.78
N ASN A 25 9.12 17.54 9.86
CA ASN A 25 10.35 17.68 10.64
C ASN A 25 11.36 16.54 10.37
N VAL A 26 11.42 16.04 9.13
CA VAL A 26 12.32 14.95 8.75
C VAL A 26 13.51 15.51 7.98
N PRO A 27 14.75 15.18 8.36
CA PRO A 27 15.94 15.58 7.61
C PRO A 27 15.86 15.14 6.15
N VAL A 28 16.36 15.98 5.23
CA VAL A 28 16.28 15.71 3.78
C VAL A 28 17.18 14.52 3.37
N SER A 29 18.15 14.12 4.19
CA SER A 29 19.08 13.03 3.89
C SER A 29 18.37 11.67 3.74
N LEU A 30 18.77 10.91 2.73
CA LEU A 30 18.18 9.59 2.43
C LEU A 30 18.42 8.60 3.57
N GLU A 31 19.58 8.68 4.22
CA GLU A 31 19.93 7.81 5.35
C GLU A 31 19.04 8.06 6.57
N SER A 32 18.76 9.32 6.91
CA SER A 32 17.85 9.66 8.01
C SER A 32 16.42 9.17 7.73
N LYS A 33 15.94 9.27 6.48
CA LYS A 33 14.62 8.75 6.09
C LYS A 33 14.56 7.22 6.18
N LYS A 34 15.64 6.54 5.79
CA LYS A 34 15.76 5.08 5.88
C LYS A 34 15.78 4.62 7.34
N ALA A 35 16.58 5.28 8.18
CA ALA A 35 16.66 5.03 9.61
C ALA A 35 15.35 5.33 10.34
N ALA A 36 14.70 6.47 10.07
CA ALA A 36 13.41 6.83 10.65
C ALA A 36 12.31 5.83 10.27
N ARG A 37 12.33 5.32 9.03
CA ARG A 37 11.44 4.22 8.62
C ARG A 37 11.77 2.94 9.39
N ALA A 38 13.03 2.54 9.41
CA ALA A 38 13.46 1.33 10.11
C ALA A 38 13.04 1.35 11.59
N ALA A 39 13.25 2.48 12.27
CA ALA A 39 12.79 2.71 13.65
C ALA A 39 11.27 2.56 13.81
N ARG A 40 10.47 3.14 12.90
CA ARG A 40 9.00 2.99 12.93
C ARG A 40 8.53 1.54 12.75
N PHE A 41 9.29 0.75 12.01
CA PHE A 41 8.97 -0.65 11.74
C PHE A 41 9.73 -1.62 12.64
N GLY A 42 10.47 -1.12 13.64
CA GLY A 42 11.23 -1.94 14.58
C GLY A 42 12.41 -2.70 13.96
N LEU A 43 12.84 -2.33 12.75
CA LEU A 43 14.08 -2.84 12.18
C LEU A 43 15.22 -2.03 12.80
N ALA A 44 15.84 -2.57 13.83
CA ALA A 44 16.98 -1.93 14.46
C ALA A 44 18.15 -1.89 13.47
N THR A 45 18.71 -0.69 13.29
CA THR A 45 19.91 -0.39 12.47
C THR A 45 21.21 -0.84 13.18
N ILE A 46 21.21 -2.05 13.72
CA ILE A 46 22.38 -2.64 14.36
C ILE A 46 23.15 -3.38 13.25
N PRO A 47 24.48 -3.21 13.12
CA PRO A 47 25.25 -3.95 12.13
C PRO A 47 25.01 -5.45 12.33
N THR A 48 24.50 -6.08 11.29
CA THR A 48 24.15 -7.50 11.27
C THR A 48 25.41 -8.34 11.41
N LYS A 49 25.78 -8.67 12.65
CA LYS A 49 26.59 -9.86 12.92
C LYS A 49 25.72 -10.85 13.71
N GLY A 50 25.03 -11.70 12.96
CA GLY A 50 24.66 -13.04 13.41
C GLY A 50 23.49 -13.17 14.38
N LEU A 51 22.33 -12.58 14.11
CA LEU A 51 21.10 -12.99 14.78
C LEU A 51 20.06 -13.45 13.76
N SER A 52 19.72 -14.72 13.90
CA SER A 52 19.03 -15.60 12.99
C SER A 52 17.65 -15.09 12.53
N ALA A 53 17.28 -15.49 11.31
CA ALA A 53 15.99 -15.27 10.67
C ALA A 53 14.82 -16.04 11.33
N ASP A 54 14.83 -16.18 12.65
CA ASP A 54 13.86 -16.97 13.43
C ASP A 54 13.18 -16.19 14.56
N SER A 55 13.38 -14.87 14.64
CA SER A 55 12.45 -14.03 15.42
C SER A 55 11.13 -13.91 14.65
N LYS A 56 10.36 -15.00 14.59
CA LYS A 56 8.92 -14.91 14.38
C LYS A 56 8.46 -13.84 15.36
N PRO A 57 7.91 -12.69 14.92
CA PRO A 57 7.40 -11.71 15.86
C PRO A 57 6.42 -12.49 16.72
N THR A 58 6.67 -12.57 18.01
CA THR A 58 5.79 -13.26 18.97
C THR A 58 4.39 -12.76 18.69
N ILE A 59 3.60 -13.58 18.00
CA ILE A 59 2.28 -13.16 17.52
C ILE A 59 1.47 -12.96 18.79
N ASN A 60 1.27 -11.69 19.17
CA ASN A 60 0.58 -11.36 20.39
C ASN A 60 -0.90 -11.71 20.19
N LEU A 61 -1.32 -12.80 20.85
CA LEU A 61 -2.64 -13.40 20.68
C LEU A 61 -3.77 -12.44 21.07
N GLU A 62 -3.54 -11.53 22.02
CA GLU A 62 -4.48 -10.48 22.40
C GLU A 62 -4.70 -9.48 21.26
N LYS A 63 -3.63 -8.99 20.63
CA LYS A 63 -3.76 -8.08 19.47
C LYS A 63 -4.51 -8.73 18.32
N LEU A 64 -4.39 -10.05 18.16
CA LEU A 64 -5.15 -10.80 17.16
C LEU A 64 -6.63 -10.94 17.55
N LYS A 65 -6.93 -11.20 18.82
CA LYS A 65 -8.31 -11.22 19.34
C LYS A 65 -8.99 -9.85 19.26
N GLU A 66 -8.30 -8.78 19.66
CA GLU A 66 -8.79 -7.41 19.51
C GLU A 66 -9.07 -7.05 18.06
N ARG A 67 -8.20 -7.49 17.14
CA ARG A 67 -8.42 -7.31 15.70
C ARG A 67 -9.67 -8.08 15.26
N ALA A 68 -9.80 -9.35 15.64
CA ALA A 68 -10.98 -10.14 15.32
C ALA A 68 -12.27 -9.48 15.81
N GLN A 69 -12.28 -8.96 17.04
CA GLN A 69 -13.41 -8.21 17.61
C GLN A 69 -13.69 -6.90 16.87
N ARG A 70 -12.66 -6.09 16.59
CA ARG A 70 -12.81 -4.82 15.87
C ARG A 70 -13.38 -5.00 14.46
N PHE A 71 -12.92 -6.04 13.77
CA PHE A 71 -13.32 -6.30 12.39
C PHE A 71 -14.53 -7.25 12.31
N GLY A 72 -15.10 -7.68 13.45
CA GLY A 72 -16.20 -8.63 13.50
C GLY A 72 -15.85 -10.00 12.89
N LEU A 73 -14.57 -10.31 12.71
CA LEU A 73 -14.13 -11.56 12.09
C LEU A 73 -14.29 -12.70 13.09
N ASN A 74 -15.28 -13.55 12.84
CA ASN A 74 -15.52 -14.76 13.61
C ASN A 74 -14.26 -15.66 13.58
N VAL A 75 -13.82 -16.18 14.72
CA VAL A 75 -12.61 -17.03 14.80
C VAL A 75 -12.86 -18.46 14.29
N SER A 76 -14.13 -18.87 14.15
CA SER A 76 -14.50 -20.19 13.64
C SER A 76 -14.28 -20.30 12.13
N SER A 77 -13.65 -21.39 11.68
CA SER A 77 -13.29 -21.62 10.28
C SER A 77 -14.48 -21.77 9.34
N LEU A 78 -15.64 -22.17 9.87
CA LEU A 78 -16.87 -22.42 9.10
C LEU A 78 -17.58 -21.10 8.72
N SER A 79 -17.65 -20.12 9.62
CA SER A 79 -18.27 -18.80 9.35
C SER A 79 -17.48 -17.98 8.31
N LYS A 80 -16.16 -18.15 8.30
CA LYS A 80 -15.27 -17.43 7.37
C LYS A 80 -15.52 -17.78 5.91
N LYS A 81 -15.94 -19.01 5.61
CA LYS A 81 -16.16 -19.47 4.23
C LYS A 81 -17.37 -18.79 3.60
N SER A 82 -18.50 -18.75 4.32
CA SER A 82 -19.73 -18.10 3.84
C SER A 82 -19.58 -16.59 3.65
N GLU A 83 -18.86 -15.90 4.55
CA GLU A 83 -18.61 -14.46 4.45
C GLU A 83 -17.73 -14.10 3.24
N GLU A 84 -16.68 -14.89 2.98
CA GLU A 84 -15.80 -14.68 1.83
C GLU A 84 -16.53 -14.98 0.50
N ASP A 85 -17.42 -15.98 0.46
CA ASP A 85 -18.23 -16.28 -0.72
C ASP A 85 -19.21 -15.13 -1.06
N GLU A 86 -19.86 -14.53 -0.06
CA GLU A 86 -20.70 -13.34 -0.27
C GLU A 86 -19.90 -12.13 -0.75
N LYS A 87 -18.73 -11.91 -0.14
CA LYS A 87 -17.84 -10.80 -0.50
C LYS A 87 -17.31 -10.99 -1.92
N LEU A 88 -16.99 -12.22 -2.31
CA LEU A 88 -16.58 -12.57 -3.66
C LEU A 88 -17.74 -12.37 -4.64
N LYS A 89 -18.97 -12.75 -4.28
CA LYS A 89 -20.18 -12.48 -5.07
C LYS A 89 -20.41 -10.98 -5.26
N LYS A 90 -20.44 -10.20 -4.18
CA LYS A 90 -20.54 -8.72 -4.22
C LYS A 90 -19.40 -8.09 -5.03
N ARG A 91 -18.21 -8.70 -5.06
CA ARG A 91 -17.09 -8.23 -5.88
C ARG A 91 -17.30 -8.56 -7.36
N LYS A 92 -17.77 -9.78 -7.68
CA LYS A 92 -18.14 -10.17 -9.04
C LYS A 92 -19.28 -9.30 -9.59
N GLU A 93 -20.25 -8.94 -8.76
CA GLU A 93 -21.32 -7.99 -9.15
C GLU A 93 -20.76 -6.59 -9.40
N ARG A 94 -19.84 -6.11 -8.54
CA ARG A 94 -19.24 -4.78 -8.69
C ARG A 94 -18.26 -4.65 -9.85
N PHE A 95 -17.50 -5.70 -10.14
CA PHE A 95 -16.36 -5.64 -11.05
C PHE A 95 -16.45 -6.59 -12.24
N GLY A 96 -17.54 -7.35 -12.35
CA GLY A 96 -17.67 -8.43 -13.31
C GLY A 96 -16.81 -9.66 -12.96
N ILE A 97 -17.06 -10.75 -13.69
CA ILE A 97 -16.27 -11.98 -13.57
C ILE A 97 -14.97 -11.79 -14.37
N VAL A 98 -13.87 -11.55 -13.67
CA VAL A 98 -12.51 -11.46 -14.25
C VAL A 98 -11.96 -12.86 -14.54
N THR A 99 -12.68 -13.67 -15.31
CA THR A 99 -12.18 -14.97 -15.82
C THR A 99 -12.35 -15.11 -17.34
N GLY A 100 -12.69 -14.04 -18.06
CA GLY A 100 -12.84 -14.03 -19.51
C GLY A 100 -11.90 -13.04 -20.18
N ALA A 101 -11.48 -13.36 -21.40
CA ALA A 101 -10.47 -12.73 -22.26
C ALA A 101 -10.54 -11.19 -22.49
N GLY A 102 -11.44 -10.46 -21.83
CA GLY A 102 -11.53 -8.98 -21.88
C GLY A 102 -10.56 -8.23 -20.95
N ALA A 103 -9.77 -8.93 -20.13
CA ALA A 103 -8.80 -8.29 -19.23
C ALA A 103 -7.55 -7.74 -19.96
N ALA A 104 -7.25 -8.26 -21.16
CA ALA A 104 -6.05 -7.90 -21.91
C ALA A 104 -6.16 -6.51 -22.57
N GLU A 105 -7.25 -6.23 -23.29
CA GLU A 105 -7.46 -4.94 -23.97
C GLU A 105 -7.56 -3.76 -23.01
N ASP A 106 -8.25 -3.93 -21.89
CA ASP A 106 -8.49 -2.84 -20.93
C ASP A 106 -7.26 -2.54 -20.06
N SER A 107 -6.24 -3.41 -20.08
CA SER A 107 -5.03 -3.23 -19.29
C SER A 107 -4.14 -2.09 -19.83
N GLU A 108 -3.96 -2.02 -21.14
CA GLU A 108 -3.16 -0.98 -21.80
C GLU A 108 -3.87 0.37 -21.74
N ALA A 109 -5.19 0.41 -21.95
CA ALA A 109 -5.98 1.62 -21.77
C ALA A 109 -5.93 2.14 -20.32
N LYS A 110 -5.97 1.25 -19.32
CA LYS A 110 -5.81 1.60 -17.90
C LYS A 110 -4.39 2.08 -17.57
N LYS A 111 -3.36 1.43 -18.12
CA LYS A 111 -1.97 1.85 -17.96
C LYS A 111 -1.75 3.23 -18.55
N ARG A 112 -2.25 3.49 -19.77
CA ARG A 112 -2.20 4.81 -20.41
C ARG A 112 -2.95 5.89 -19.62
N LYS A 113 -4.20 5.63 -19.21
CA LYS A 113 -4.96 6.57 -18.35
C LYS A 113 -4.26 6.83 -17.01
N ARG A 114 -3.57 5.83 -16.46
CA ARG A 114 -2.76 5.99 -15.24
C ARG A 114 -1.51 6.83 -15.52
N ALA A 115 -0.75 6.50 -16.55
CA ALA A 115 0.39 7.26 -17.06
C ALA A 115 0.03 8.75 -17.24
N GLU A 116 -1.06 9.03 -17.94
CA GLU A 116 -1.59 10.39 -18.16
C GLU A 116 -1.93 11.10 -16.84
N ARG A 117 -2.58 10.42 -15.88
CA ARG A 117 -2.88 10.99 -14.55
C ARG A 117 -1.61 11.30 -13.74
N PHE A 118 -0.57 10.49 -13.89
CA PHE A 118 0.69 10.67 -13.18
C PHE A 118 1.69 11.52 -13.98
N GLY A 119 1.31 12.02 -15.16
CA GLY A 119 2.19 12.77 -16.04
C GLY A 119 3.39 11.95 -16.56
N ILE A 120 3.33 10.62 -16.45
CA ILE A 120 4.30 9.67 -16.99
C ILE A 120 3.81 9.31 -18.39
N VAL A 121 3.85 10.28 -19.30
CA VAL A 121 3.61 10.06 -20.74
C VAL A 121 4.90 10.37 -21.45
#